data_AF-A0A7S2I574-F1
#
_entry.id   AF-A0A7S2I574-F1
#
_cell.length_a   1.000
_cell.length_b   1.000
_cell.length_c   1.000
_cell.angle_alpha   90.00
_cell.angle_beta   90.00
_cell.angle_gamma   90.00
#
_symmetry.space_group_name_H-M   'P 1'
#
loop_
_entity.id
_entity.type
_entity.pdbx_description
1 polymer ?
#
loop_
_entity_poly.entity_id
_entity_poly.type
_entity_poly.pdbx_seq_one_letter_code
_entity_poly.pdbx_strand_id
1 'polypeptide(L)'
;DIMKANPNLFVNTMSYHWTKDCSIQPWRRDAMVVHEVWGIPKSQINLGIGFYSMNHTGIPGELPWQSHGEPTWHSLSRRCPNVPPSVCECDGIFFVSKRECMQIGQLVKEEGFRGVFPWAANYDSRDPRNSLIHYIGLGLGLSHNNSLGGA
;
A
#
# COMPACT_ATOMS: atom_id res chain seq x y z
N ASP A 1 21.40 -15.29 -25.33
CA ASP A 1 20.34 -14.40 -25.81
C ASP A 1 19.32 -14.25 -24.68
N ILE A 2 19.57 -13.30 -23.79
CA ILE A 2 18.67 -13.04 -22.65
C ILE A 2 17.43 -12.41 -23.26
N MET A 3 16.28 -13.06 -23.07
CA MET A 3 14.99 -12.63 -23.62
C MET A 3 14.87 -11.11 -23.54
N LYS A 4 14.76 -10.44 -24.70
CA LYS A 4 14.39 -9.01 -24.74
C LYS A 4 13.11 -8.88 -23.93
N ALA A 5 13.20 -8.23 -22.76
CA ALA A 5 12.07 -8.06 -21.87
C ALA A 5 10.93 -7.41 -22.66
N ASN A 6 9.80 -8.09 -22.76
CA ASN A 6 8.63 -7.55 -23.43
C ASN A 6 8.16 -6.33 -22.62
N PRO A 7 8.23 -5.10 -23.16
CA PRO A 7 7.95 -3.88 -22.41
C PRO A 7 6.50 -3.79 -21.91
N ASN A 8 5.60 -4.64 -22.44
CA ASN A 8 4.20 -4.69 -22.05
C ASN A 8 3.92 -5.67 -20.89
N LEU A 9 4.90 -6.50 -20.49
CA LEU A 9 4.75 -7.37 -19.33
C LEU A 9 5.13 -6.62 -18.05
N PHE A 10 4.33 -6.85 -17.01
CA PHE A 10 4.58 -6.35 -15.67
C PHE A 10 4.12 -7.37 -14.62
N VAL A 11 4.66 -7.25 -13.42
CA VAL A 11 4.29 -8.04 -12.25
C VAL A 11 3.72 -7.10 -11.19
N ASN A 12 2.68 -7.55 -10.52
CA ASN A 12 2.18 -6.91 -9.32
C ASN A 12 2.64 -7.77 -8.14
N THR A 13 3.42 -7.19 -7.22
CA THR A 13 3.74 -7.90 -5.98
C THR A 13 2.50 -7.93 -5.09
N MET A 14 2.29 -9.02 -4.35
CA MET A 14 1.21 -9.12 -3.36
C MET A 14 1.73 -8.73 -1.97
N SER A 15 2.48 -7.62 -1.90
CA SER A 15 3.19 -7.12 -0.71
C SER A 15 2.22 -6.47 0.29
N TYR A 16 1.28 -7.25 0.83
CA TYR A 16 0.25 -6.77 1.75
C TYR A 16 0.72 -6.91 3.18
N HIS A 17 1.40 -5.87 3.67
CA HIS A 17 2.00 -5.85 5.01
C HIS A 17 1.26 -4.87 5.93
N TRP A 18 1.18 -5.21 7.22
CA TRP A 18 0.69 -4.33 8.29
C TRP A 18 1.71 -4.35 9.42
N THR A 19 2.71 -3.49 9.31
CA THR A 19 3.82 -3.47 10.25
C THR A 19 3.40 -2.78 11.55
N LYS A 20 3.89 -3.28 12.69
CA LYS A 20 3.59 -2.68 14.00
C LYS A 20 4.43 -1.42 14.28
N ASP A 21 5.53 -1.26 13.55
CA ASP A 21 6.48 -0.14 13.67
C ASP A 21 6.31 0.91 12.56
N CYS A 22 5.26 0.78 11.74
CA CYS A 22 4.95 1.68 10.62
C CYS A 22 6.14 1.87 9.66
N SER A 23 6.76 0.75 9.28
CA SER A 23 8.00 0.64 8.52
C SER A 23 7.78 0.05 7.13
N ILE A 24 8.41 0.66 6.11
CA ILE A 24 8.33 0.15 4.73
C ILE A 24 9.32 -0.98 4.40
N GLN A 25 10.07 -1.50 5.40
CA GLN A 25 11.10 -2.51 5.16
C GLN A 25 10.60 -3.78 4.46
N PRO A 26 9.39 -4.32 4.76
CA PRO A 26 8.87 -5.46 4.03
C PRO A 26 8.71 -5.21 2.52
N TRP A 27 8.25 -4.03 2.11
CA TRP A 27 8.15 -3.66 0.70
C TRP A 27 9.53 -3.55 0.03
N ARG A 28 10.53 -2.98 0.73
CA ARG A 28 11.91 -2.94 0.23
C ARG A 28 12.48 -4.35 0.01
N ARG A 29 12.21 -5.26 0.95
CA ARG A 29 12.61 -6.66 0.85
C ARG A 29 11.95 -7.34 -0.34
N ASP A 30 10.64 -7.21 -0.50
CA ASP A 30 9.91 -7.82 -1.63
C ASP A 30 10.40 -7.28 -2.97
N ALA A 31 10.60 -5.96 -3.06
CA ALA A 31 11.14 -5.31 -4.25
C ALA A 31 12.54 -5.81 -4.61
N MET A 32 13.42 -5.96 -3.61
CA MET A 32 14.74 -6.56 -3.78
C MET A 32 14.66 -8.01 -4.25
N VAL A 33 13.81 -8.84 -3.65
CA VAL A 33 13.67 -10.25 -4.06
C VAL A 33 13.19 -10.35 -5.51
N VAL A 34 12.14 -9.62 -5.88
CA VAL A 34 11.58 -9.68 -7.24
C VAL A 34 12.57 -9.13 -8.27
N HIS A 35 13.34 -8.10 -7.93
CA HIS A 35 14.33 -7.54 -8.84
C HIS A 35 15.62 -8.36 -8.91
N GLU A 36 16.30 -8.53 -7.79
CA GLU A 36 17.65 -9.08 -7.71
C GLU A 36 17.66 -10.61 -7.81
N VAL A 37 16.64 -11.29 -7.25
CA VAL A 37 16.59 -12.76 -7.21
C VAL A 37 15.80 -13.32 -8.40
N TRP A 38 14.64 -12.74 -8.71
CA TRP A 38 13.82 -13.23 -9.84
C TRP A 38 14.21 -12.60 -11.18
N GLY A 39 15.08 -11.57 -11.17
CA GLY A 39 15.60 -10.94 -12.38
C GLY A 39 14.59 -10.07 -13.12
N ILE A 40 13.51 -9.64 -12.46
CA ILE A 40 12.50 -8.78 -13.09
C ILE A 40 13.02 -7.32 -13.08
N PRO A 41 13.08 -6.63 -14.22
CA PRO A 41 13.44 -5.22 -14.26
C PRO A 41 12.51 -4.36 -13.39
N LYS A 42 13.05 -3.41 -12.62
CA LYS A 42 12.25 -2.50 -11.76
C LYS A 42 11.11 -1.80 -12.53
N SER A 43 11.36 -1.41 -13.78
CA SER A 43 10.39 -0.80 -14.69
C SER A 43 9.19 -1.69 -15.07
N GLN A 44 9.20 -2.96 -14.65
CA GLN A 44 8.13 -3.93 -14.83
C GLN A 44 7.47 -4.36 -13.52
N ILE A 45 7.88 -3.80 -12.38
CA ILE A 45 7.36 -4.20 -11.06
C ILE A 45 6.46 -3.09 -10.51
N ASN A 46 5.20 -3.43 -10.22
CA ASN A 46 4.32 -2.62 -9.38
C ASN A 46 4.34 -3.17 -7.96
N LEU A 47 4.58 -2.31 -6.97
CA LEU A 47 4.60 -2.71 -5.56
C LEU A 47 3.17 -2.78 -4.99
N GLY A 48 2.75 -3.96 -4.54
CA GLY A 48 1.45 -4.15 -3.91
C GLY A 48 1.31 -3.46 -2.57
N ILE A 49 0.12 -2.93 -2.27
CA ILE A 49 -0.18 -2.32 -0.96
C ILE A 49 -1.58 -2.72 -0.53
N GLY A 50 -1.72 -3.28 0.68
CA GLY A 50 -3.03 -3.69 1.21
C GLY A 50 -3.73 -2.51 1.89
N PHE A 51 -4.88 -2.09 1.36
CA PHE A 51 -5.77 -1.09 1.99
C PHE A 51 -6.80 -1.75 2.92
N TYR A 52 -6.42 -2.88 3.49
CA TYR A 52 -7.20 -3.66 4.43
C TYR A 52 -6.25 -4.20 5.49
N SER A 53 -6.81 -4.67 6.59
CA SER A 53 -6.06 -5.32 7.67
C SER A 53 -6.69 -6.67 8.00
N MET A 54 -5.93 -7.54 8.67
CA MET A 54 -6.49 -8.73 9.31
C MET A 54 -6.81 -8.43 10.77
N ASN A 55 -8.09 -8.53 11.14
CA ASN A 55 -8.50 -8.53 12.53
C ASN A 55 -8.31 -9.94 13.09
N HIS A 56 -7.17 -10.20 13.72
CA HIS A 56 -7.03 -11.42 14.51
C HIS A 56 -7.74 -11.19 15.84
N THR A 57 -9.01 -11.56 15.91
CA THR A 57 -9.84 -11.56 17.15
C THR A 57 -9.23 -12.39 18.27
N GLY A 58 -8.22 -13.22 17.97
CA GLY A 58 -7.50 -14.03 18.95
C GLY A 58 -8.36 -15.15 19.53
N ILE A 59 -9.53 -15.44 18.94
CA ILE A 59 -10.43 -16.51 19.40
C ILE A 59 -9.73 -17.85 19.15
N PRO A 60 -9.40 -18.63 20.21
CA PRO A 60 -8.77 -19.92 20.05
C PRO A 60 -9.67 -20.87 19.25
N GLY A 61 -9.22 -21.32 18.08
CA GLY A 61 -9.96 -22.24 17.21
C GLY A 61 -10.42 -21.63 15.87
N GLU A 62 -10.38 -20.31 15.72
CA GLU A 62 -10.54 -19.67 14.40
C GLU A 62 -9.22 -19.72 13.63
N LEU A 63 -9.27 -20.13 12.36
CA LEU A 63 -8.06 -20.11 11.54
C LEU A 63 -7.60 -18.65 11.35
N PRO A 64 -6.30 -18.34 11.36
CA PRO A 64 -5.79 -16.97 11.21
C PRO A 64 -6.29 -16.24 9.95
N TRP A 65 -6.77 -16.98 8.95
CA TRP A 65 -7.29 -16.51 7.66
C TRP A 65 -8.82 -16.61 7.53
N GLN A 66 -9.55 -17.01 8.56
CA GLN A 66 -11.00 -16.86 8.60
C GLN A 66 -11.34 -15.41 8.92
N SER A 67 -11.20 -14.56 7.90
CA SER A 67 -11.50 -13.14 7.99
C SER A 67 -13.01 -12.94 8.15
N HIS A 68 -13.51 -12.87 9.39
CA HIS A 68 -14.87 -12.38 9.66
C HIS A 68 -14.92 -10.86 9.48
N GLY A 69 -14.83 -10.42 8.22
CA GLY A 69 -14.77 -9.02 7.84
C GLY A 69 -13.38 -8.43 8.02
N GLU A 70 -12.57 -8.44 6.95
CA GLU A 70 -11.31 -7.69 6.89
C GLU A 70 -11.64 -6.20 7.03
N PRO A 71 -11.20 -5.50 8.11
CA PRO A 71 -11.39 -4.07 8.19
C PRO A 71 -10.62 -3.39 7.06
N THR A 72 -11.36 -2.94 6.05
CA THR A 72 -10.85 -2.06 5.00
C THR A 72 -10.52 -0.70 5.58
N TRP A 73 -9.58 0.02 4.97
CA TRP A 73 -9.30 1.39 5.36
C TRP A 73 -10.53 2.30 5.21
N HIS A 74 -11.43 2.01 4.28
CA HIS A 74 -12.72 2.67 4.15
C HIS A 74 -13.58 2.59 5.43
N SER A 75 -13.55 1.44 6.11
CA SER A 75 -14.22 1.27 7.41
C SER A 75 -13.43 1.89 8.56
N LEU A 76 -12.10 1.69 8.60
CA LEU A 76 -11.24 2.17 9.68
C LEU A 76 -11.13 3.70 9.70
N SER A 77 -11.00 4.35 8.54
CA SER A 77 -10.94 5.81 8.44
C SER A 77 -12.22 6.51 8.92
N ARG A 78 -13.37 5.82 8.92
CA ARG A 78 -14.60 6.35 9.53
C ARG A 78 -14.59 6.22 11.06
N ARG A 79 -13.99 5.14 11.58
CA ARG A 79 -13.84 4.91 13.02
C ARG A 79 -12.77 5.82 13.64
N CYS A 80 -11.66 6.01 12.94
CA CYS A 80 -10.54 6.86 13.33
C CYS A 80 -10.30 7.95 12.27
N PRO A 81 -11.12 9.01 12.21
CA PRO A 81 -11.06 10.02 11.14
C PRO A 81 -9.84 10.96 11.20
N ASN A 82 -9.16 11.04 12.34
CA ASN A 82 -8.08 11.99 12.59
C ASN A 82 -6.74 11.30 12.87
N VAL A 83 -6.49 10.11 12.31
CA VAL A 83 -5.22 9.40 12.52
C VAL A 83 -4.06 10.22 11.91
N PRO A 84 -3.04 10.58 12.71
CA PRO A 84 -1.86 11.28 12.21
C PRO A 84 -1.12 10.45 11.14
N PRO A 85 -0.41 11.08 10.19
CA PRO A 85 0.20 10.33 9.10
C PRO A 85 1.20 9.24 9.52
N SER A 86 1.87 9.42 10.66
CA SER A 86 2.89 8.50 11.18
C SER A 86 2.33 7.34 12.01
N VAL A 87 1.01 7.26 12.20
CA VAL A 87 0.37 6.21 13.01
C VAL A 87 -0.20 5.14 12.08
N CYS A 88 0.09 3.88 12.39
CA CYS A 88 -0.34 2.68 11.65
C CYS A 88 -1.28 1.78 12.48
N GLU A 89 -1.85 2.30 13.57
CA GLU A 89 -2.77 1.56 14.43
C GLU A 89 -4.02 2.39 14.73
N CYS A 90 -5.19 1.75 14.68
CA CYS A 90 -6.47 2.32 15.05
C CYS A 90 -7.27 1.23 15.77
N ASP A 91 -7.66 1.47 17.01
CA ASP A 91 -8.51 0.54 17.78
C ASP A 91 -7.92 -0.89 17.85
N GLY A 92 -6.60 -1.00 18.07
CA GLY A 92 -5.89 -2.28 18.10
C GLY A 92 -5.65 -2.93 16.73
N ILE A 93 -6.11 -2.31 15.64
CA ILE A 93 -5.99 -2.83 14.27
C ILE A 93 -4.85 -2.11 13.56
N PHE A 94 -3.84 -2.87 13.14
CA PHE A 94 -2.71 -2.37 12.36
C PHE A 94 -3.05 -2.26 10.88
N PHE A 95 -2.65 -1.17 10.22
CA PHE A 95 -2.91 -0.91 8.81
C PHE A 95 -1.72 -0.17 8.18
N VAL A 96 -1.67 -0.07 6.86
CA VAL A 96 -0.62 0.75 6.20
C VAL A 96 -0.87 2.24 6.45
N SER A 97 0.05 2.90 7.14
CA SER A 97 -0.09 4.32 7.45
C SER A 97 0.03 5.21 6.22
N LYS A 98 -0.48 6.44 6.34
CA LYS A 98 -0.31 7.49 5.34
C LYS A 98 1.17 7.77 5.05
N ARG A 99 2.03 7.75 6.09
CA ARG A 99 3.48 7.91 5.95
C ARG A 99 4.10 6.75 5.17
N GLU A 100 3.74 5.51 5.47
CA GLU A 100 4.21 4.34 4.70
C GLU A 100 3.78 4.45 3.24
N CYS A 101 2.52 4.79 2.96
CA CYS A 101 2.03 5.03 1.60
C CYS A 101 2.87 6.08 0.86
N MET A 102 3.18 7.20 1.51
CA MET A 102 4.05 8.24 0.93
C MET A 102 5.47 7.73 0.69
N GLN A 103 6.06 7.00 1.65
CA GLN A 103 7.40 6.45 1.53
C GLN A 103 7.49 5.35 0.45
N ILE A 104 6.44 4.56 0.24
CA ILE A 104 6.37 3.60 -0.86
C ILE A 104 6.29 4.33 -2.20
N GLY A 105 5.50 5.41 -2.29
CA GLY A 105 5.49 6.27 -3.48
C GLY A 105 6.88 6.86 -3.78
N GLN A 106 7.60 7.33 -2.75
CA GLN A 106 8.97 7.82 -2.89
C GLN A 106 9.92 6.71 -3.37
N LEU A 107 9.85 5.53 -2.77
CA LEU A 107 10.64 4.36 -3.19
C LEU A 107 10.41 4.04 -4.67
N VAL A 108 9.16 4.03 -5.12
CA VAL A 108 8.83 3.75 -6.53
C VAL A 108 9.48 4.77 -7.46
N LYS A 109 9.37 6.06 -7.12
CA LYS A 109 9.93 7.16 -7.91
C LYS A 109 11.46 7.14 -7.92
N GLU A 110 12.08 7.04 -6.76
CA GLU A 110 13.54 7.16 -6.57
C GLU A 110 14.29 5.97 -7.16
N GLU A 111 13.72 4.77 -7.08
CA GLU A 111 14.38 3.56 -7.57
C GLU A 111 13.93 3.12 -8.96
N GLY A 112 13.03 3.86 -9.61
CA GLY A 112 12.60 3.59 -10.98
C GLY A 112 11.74 2.33 -11.12
N PHE A 113 10.92 2.04 -10.11
CA PHE A 113 9.89 1.00 -10.23
C PHE A 113 8.76 1.46 -11.15
N ARG A 114 8.01 0.51 -11.71
CA ARG A 114 6.90 0.82 -12.62
C ARG A 114 5.80 1.63 -11.93
N GLY A 115 5.47 1.29 -10.70
CA GLY A 115 4.32 1.86 -10.02
C GLY A 115 3.96 1.17 -8.71
N VAL A 116 2.73 1.42 -8.25
CA VAL A 116 2.09 0.75 -7.11
C VAL A 116 0.87 -0.04 -7.57
N PHE A 117 0.48 -1.03 -6.78
CA PHE A 117 -0.73 -1.84 -6.99
C PHE A 117 -1.55 -1.92 -5.69
N PRO A 118 -2.40 -0.93 -5.39
CA PRO A 118 -3.24 -0.95 -4.20
C PRO A 118 -4.34 -2.01 -4.32
N TRP A 119 -4.53 -2.80 -3.26
CA TRP A 119 -5.65 -3.72 -3.12
C TRP A 119 -6.59 -3.26 -1.99
N ALA A 120 -7.79 -2.77 -2.28
CA ALA A 120 -8.33 -2.45 -3.61
C ALA A 120 -8.87 -1.02 -3.64
N ALA A 121 -9.20 -0.50 -4.82
CA ALA A 121 -9.64 0.88 -5.00
C ALA A 121 -10.85 1.26 -4.12
N ASN A 122 -11.79 0.34 -3.93
CA ASN A 122 -12.97 0.53 -3.07
C ASN A 122 -12.67 0.39 -1.56
N TYR A 123 -11.45 0.01 -1.18
CA TYR A 123 -11.04 -0.09 0.21
C TYR A 123 -10.46 1.21 0.75
N ASP A 124 -10.26 2.24 -0.10
CA ASP A 124 -9.77 3.53 0.34
C ASP A 124 -10.87 4.43 0.96
N SER A 125 -10.44 5.47 1.68
CA SER A 125 -11.35 6.49 2.21
C SER A 125 -11.92 7.35 1.08
N ARG A 126 -13.20 7.73 1.22
CA ARG A 126 -13.82 8.76 0.36
C ARG A 126 -13.46 10.17 0.79
N ASP A 127 -12.96 10.36 2.01
CA ASP A 127 -12.42 11.65 2.46
C ASP A 127 -10.99 11.81 1.93
N PRO A 128 -10.70 12.81 1.07
CA PRO A 128 -9.36 13.02 0.53
C PRO A 128 -8.27 13.16 1.60
N ARG A 129 -8.60 13.68 2.79
CA ARG A 129 -7.65 13.85 3.91
C ARG A 129 -7.24 12.52 4.55
N ASN A 130 -8.03 11.48 4.30
CA ASN A 130 -7.78 10.13 4.76
C ASN A 130 -7.51 9.16 3.61
N SER A 131 -7.53 9.58 2.35
CA SER A 131 -7.24 8.68 1.23
C SER A 131 -5.78 8.23 1.26
N LEU A 132 -5.53 6.93 1.29
CA LEU A 132 -4.19 6.36 1.22
C LEU A 132 -3.60 6.51 -0.19
N ILE A 133 -4.41 6.41 -1.25
CA ILE A 133 -3.91 6.64 -2.61
C ILE A 133 -3.41 8.07 -2.80
N HIS A 134 -4.03 9.03 -2.11
CA HIS A 134 -3.57 10.41 -2.10
C HIS A 134 -2.13 10.52 -1.58
N TYR A 135 -1.81 9.88 -0.45
CA TYR A 135 -0.45 9.91 0.11
C TYR A 135 0.58 9.18 -0.77
N ILE A 136 0.20 8.10 -1.45
CA ILE A 136 1.06 7.49 -2.46
C ILE A 136 1.36 8.50 -3.58
N GLY A 137 0.34 9.22 -4.06
CA GLY A 137 0.49 10.27 -5.06
C GLY A 137 1.48 11.36 -4.65
N LEU A 138 1.41 11.82 -3.39
CA LEU A 138 2.39 12.76 -2.83
C LEU A 138 3.81 12.20 -2.88
N GLY A 139 3.99 10.91 -2.53
CA GLY A 139 5.29 10.23 -2.60
C GLY A 139 5.85 10.14 -4.02
N LEU A 140 4.98 9.94 -5.01
CA LEU A 140 5.32 9.98 -6.44
C LEU A 140 5.62 11.40 -6.95
N GLY A 141 5.43 12.43 -6.12
CA GLY A 141 5.63 13.83 -6.46
C GLY A 141 4.46 14.47 -7.21
N LEU A 142 3.26 13.87 -7.16
CA LEU A 142 2.05 14.52 -7.64
C LEU A 142 1.70 15.66 -6.67
N SER A 143 1.71 16.88 -7.17
CA SER A 143 1.33 18.07 -6.39
C SER A 143 -0.20 18.21 -6.38
N HIS A 144 -0.74 18.75 -5.28
CA HIS A 144 -2.11 19.26 -5.23
C HIS A 144 -2.24 20.45 -6.20
N ASN A 145 -2.47 20.20 -7.48
CA ASN A 145 -3.09 21.22 -8.30
C ASN A 145 -4.58 21.21 -7.98
N ASN A 146 -5.08 22.35 -7.50
CA ASN A 146 -6.46 22.61 -7.11
C ASN A 146 -7.46 22.30 -8.24
N SER A 147 -7.93 21.07 -8.34
CA SER A 147 -9.14 20.70 -9.09
C SER A 147 -10.27 20.24 -8.16
N LEU A 148 -10.42 20.93 -7.01
CA LEU A 148 -11.69 21.01 -6.29
C LEU A 148 -12.61 22.13 -6.84
N GLY A 149 -12.27 22.70 -8.01
CA GLY A 149 -13.15 23.60 -8.75
C GLY A 149 -13.74 22.90 -9.97
N GLY A 150 -15.00 22.48 -9.89
CA GLY A 150 -15.86 22.29 -11.06
C GLY A 150 -16.28 20.86 -11.37
N ALA A 151 -17.37 20.42 -10.73
CA ALA A 151 -18.55 19.86 -11.39
C ALA A 151 -19.76 20.01 -10.44
#